data_AF-A0A1G9P773-F1
#
_entry.id   AF-A0A1G9P773-F1
#
_cell.length_a   1.000
_cell.length_b   1.000
_cell.length_c   1.000
_cell.angle_alpha   90.00
_cell.angle_beta   90.00
_cell.angle_gamma   90.00
#
_symmetry.space_group_name_H-M   'P 1'
#
loop_
_entity.id
_entity.type
_entity.pdbx_description
1 polymer ?
#
loop_
_entity_poly.entity_id
_entity_poly.type
_entity_poly.pdbx_seq_one_letter_code
_entity_poly.pdbx_strand_id
1 'polypeptide(L)'
;MAKKPVALDGLLNTQSRPTDTGIPQRGAASSNNQIKPAPKKREGEKRLTLALDGETYRRLRLHAAETDQTHQDILAAALAEYLKRENA
;
A
#
# COMPACT_ATOMS: atom_id res chain seq x y z
N MET A 1 21.96 38.02 29.40
CA MET A 1 21.28 38.60 28.22
C MET A 1 20.63 37.47 27.43
N ALA A 2 19.30 37.38 27.42
CA ALA A 2 18.58 36.30 26.75
C ALA A 2 18.61 36.51 25.23
N LYS A 3 19.09 35.52 24.46
CA LYS A 3 19.09 35.54 23.00
C LYS A 3 17.66 35.33 22.51
N LYS A 4 17.08 36.33 21.85
CA LYS A 4 15.75 36.22 21.23
C LYS A 4 15.80 35.13 20.13
N PRO A 5 14.84 34.19 20.08
CA PRO A 5 14.77 33.21 19.01
C PRO A 5 14.41 33.92 17.70
N VAL A 6 15.18 33.64 16.65
CA VAL A 6 14.88 34.09 15.29
C VAL A 6 13.75 33.21 14.76
N ALA A 7 12.55 33.78 14.60
CA ALA A 7 11.45 33.11 13.93
C ALA A 7 11.65 33.22 12.42
N LEU A 8 11.58 32.08 11.73
CA LEU A 8 11.71 31.96 10.26
C LEU A 8 10.39 32.24 9.53
N ASP A 9 9.32 32.56 10.27
CA ASP A 9 8.03 32.93 9.72
C ASP A 9 8.15 34.23 8.91
N GLY A 10 8.03 34.10 7.59
CA GLY A 10 8.11 35.20 6.62
C GLY A 10 9.39 35.25 5.78
N LEU A 11 10.39 34.39 6.04
CA LEU A 11 11.57 34.27 5.17
C LEU A 11 11.34 33.37 3.94
N LEU A 12 10.37 32.46 4.03
CA LEU A 12 10.01 31.55 2.95
C LEU A 12 8.75 32.06 2.26
N ASN A 13 8.85 32.36 0.97
CA ASN A 13 7.71 32.75 0.16
C ASN A 13 6.90 31.50 -0.19
N THR A 14 5.82 31.23 0.54
CA THR A 14 5.01 30.01 0.37
C THR A 14 4.09 30.05 -0.85
N GLN A 15 3.99 31.20 -1.52
CA GLN A 15 3.15 31.38 -2.72
C GLN A 15 3.91 31.19 -4.04
N SER A 16 5.23 31.05 -4.01
CA SER A 16 6.01 30.85 -5.24
C SER A 16 5.78 29.44 -5.80
N ARG A 17 5.19 29.35 -6.99
CA ARG A 17 5.15 28.10 -7.75
C ARG A 17 6.56 27.81 -8.30
N PRO A 18 7.02 26.55 -8.28
CA PRO A 18 8.28 26.18 -8.92
C PRO A 18 8.27 26.63 -10.38
N THR A 19 9.31 27.36 -10.79
CA THR A 19 9.50 27.70 -12.21
C THR A 19 9.61 26.41 -13.00
N ASP A 20 8.74 26.24 -14.00
CA ASP A 20 8.80 25.06 -14.88
C ASP A 20 10.02 25.19 -15.79
N THR A 21 11.09 24.53 -15.39
CA THR A 21 12.37 24.52 -16.12
C THR A 21 12.41 23.46 -17.21
N GLY A 22 11.34 22.69 -17.41
CA GLY A 22 11.31 21.54 -18.32
C GLY A 22 12.19 20.36 -17.87
N ILE A 23 12.85 20.45 -16.71
CA ILE A 23 13.72 19.41 -16.16
C ILE A 23 12.94 18.64 -15.08
N PRO A 24 12.83 17.30 -15.18
CA PRO A 24 12.13 16.51 -14.18
C PRO A 24 12.82 16.61 -12.81
N GLN A 25 12.16 17.27 -11.86
CA GLN A 25 12.67 17.40 -10.49
C GLN A 25 12.35 16.14 -9.68
N ARG A 26 13.39 15.44 -9.22
CA ARG A 26 13.25 14.28 -8.33
C ARG A 26 12.52 14.72 -7.06
N GLY A 27 11.34 14.13 -6.80
CA GLY A 27 10.50 14.43 -5.64
C GLY A 27 9.39 15.46 -5.90
N ALA A 28 9.29 16.05 -7.09
CA ALA A 28 8.06 16.72 -7.51
C ALA A 28 6.97 15.66 -7.55
N ALA A 29 5.91 15.85 -6.76
CA ALA A 29 4.76 14.96 -6.76
C ALA A 29 4.29 14.82 -8.21
N SER A 30 4.42 13.61 -8.77
CA SER A 30 3.76 13.31 -10.02
C SER A 30 2.28 13.64 -9.80
N SER A 31 1.76 14.59 -10.57
CA SER A 31 0.33 14.91 -10.66
C SER A 31 -0.51 13.72 -11.13
N ASN A 32 0.13 12.57 -11.36
CA ASN A 32 -0.52 11.28 -11.55
C ASN A 32 -1.04 10.74 -10.22
N ASN A 33 -1.95 11.49 -9.59
CA ASN A 33 -2.92 10.95 -8.64
C ASN A 33 -3.94 10.10 -9.42
N GLN A 34 -3.44 9.08 -10.14
CA GLN A 34 -4.28 7.98 -10.55
C GLN A 34 -4.68 7.28 -9.26
N ILE A 35 -5.82 7.70 -8.73
CA ILE A 35 -6.60 6.96 -7.76
C ILE A 35 -6.81 5.60 -8.44
N LYS A 36 -5.94 4.63 -8.12
CA LYS A 36 -6.15 3.24 -8.55
C LYS A 36 -7.58 2.92 -8.14
N PRO A 37 -8.45 2.51 -9.09
CA PRO A 37 -9.84 2.26 -8.76
C PRO A 37 -9.86 1.30 -7.57
N ALA A 38 -10.51 1.73 -6.49
CA ALA A 38 -10.68 0.88 -5.33
C ALA A 38 -11.31 -0.42 -5.84
N PRO A 39 -10.74 -1.60 -5.50
CA PRO A 39 -11.23 -2.86 -6.03
C PRO A 39 -12.74 -2.95 -5.75
N LYS A 40 -13.50 -3.12 -6.82
CA LYS A 40 -14.97 -3.13 -6.82
C LYS A 40 -15.42 -4.22 -5.84
N LYS A 41 -15.97 -3.82 -4.69
CA LYS A 41 -16.45 -4.74 -3.65
C LYS A 41 -17.50 -5.64 -4.28
N ARG A 42 -17.30 -6.96 -4.25
CA ARG A 42 -18.30 -7.92 -4.73
C ARG A 42 -19.38 -8.08 -3.67
N GLU A 43 -20.66 -8.18 -4.05
CA GLU A 43 -21.74 -8.45 -3.09
C GLU A 43 -21.48 -9.80 -2.40
N GLY A 44 -21.51 -9.82 -1.06
CA GLY A 44 -21.20 -11.00 -0.24
C GLY A 44 -19.73 -11.18 0.16
N GLU A 45 -18.81 -10.29 -0.26
CA GLU A 45 -17.40 -10.38 0.11
C GLU A 45 -17.18 -10.10 1.61
N LYS A 46 -16.72 -11.11 2.35
CA LYS A 46 -16.23 -10.94 3.72
C LYS A 46 -14.70 -10.79 3.70
N ARG A 47 -14.21 -9.75 4.37
CA ARG A 47 -12.77 -9.49 4.51
C ARG A 47 -12.27 -10.05 5.83
N LEU A 48 -11.22 -10.86 5.75
CA LEU A 48 -10.52 -11.40 6.91
C LEU A 48 -9.13 -10.77 6.99
N THR A 49 -8.73 -10.34 8.18
CA THR A 49 -7.33 -10.00 8.48
C THR A 49 -6.73 -11.16 9.26
N LEU A 50 -5.64 -11.72 8.74
CA LEU A 50 -4.97 -12.89 9.31
C LEU A 50 -3.59 -12.49 9.82
N ALA A 51 -3.28 -12.88 11.05
CA ALA A 51 -1.93 -12.81 11.58
C ALA A 51 -1.23 -14.16 11.34
N LEU A 52 -0.13 -14.13 10.59
CA LEU A 52 0.73 -15.28 10.33
C LEU A 52 2.09 -15.05 10.97
N ASP A 53 2.77 -16.12 11.35
CA ASP A 53 4.19 -16.05 11.68
C ASP A 53 5.01 -15.71 10.42
N GLY A 54 6.20 -15.13 10.64
CA GLY A 54 7.03 -14.65 9.55
C GLY A 54 7.52 -15.75 8.62
N GLU A 55 7.70 -16.98 9.12
CA GLU A 55 8.15 -18.11 8.31
C GLU A 55 7.04 -18.61 7.38
N THR A 56 5.84 -18.83 7.91
CA THR A 56 4.66 -19.21 7.12
C THR A 56 4.34 -18.17 6.06
N TYR A 57 4.38 -16.88 6.41
CA TYR A 57 4.20 -15.81 5.43
C TYR A 57 5.27 -15.85 4.33
N ARG A 58 6.54 -16.10 4.68
CA ARG A 58 7.62 -16.23 3.70
C ARG A 58 7.37 -17.40 2.73
N ARG A 59 6.96 -18.56 3.24
CA ARG A 59 6.63 -19.73 2.41
C ARG A 59 5.46 -19.42 1.47
N LEU A 60 4.40 -18.81 1.98
CA LEU A 60 3.25 -18.38 1.19
C LEU A 60 3.65 -17.41 0.07
N ARG A 61 4.53 -16.44 0.38
CA ARG A 61 5.01 -15.46 -0.59
C ARG A 61 5.83 -16.10 -1.72
N LEU A 62 6.68 -17.06 -1.40
CA LEU A 62 7.46 -17.80 -2.40
C LEU A 62 6.53 -18.61 -3.30
N HIS A 63 5.59 -19.35 -2.70
CA HIS A 63 4.63 -20.15 -3.45
C HIS A 63 3.78 -19.28 -4.39
N ALA A 64 3.26 -18.15 -3.90
CA ALA A 64 2.50 -17.20 -4.70
C ALA A 64 3.28 -16.68 -5.92
N ALA A 65 4.59 -16.47 -5.78
CA ALA A 65 5.45 -16.05 -6.88
C ALA A 65 5.72 -17.18 -7.89
N GLU A 66 5.83 -18.43 -7.43
CA GLU A 66 6.03 -19.60 -8.29
C GLU A 66 4.77 -19.94 -9.11
N THR A 67 3.58 -19.80 -8.52
CA THR A 67 2.32 -20.18 -9.15
C THR A 67 1.59 -19.04 -9.85
N ASP A 68 2.14 -17.81 -9.80
CA ASP A 68 1.50 -16.57 -10.27
C ASP A 68 0.08 -16.39 -9.71
N GLN A 69 -0.08 -16.62 -8.40
CA GLN A 69 -1.36 -16.52 -7.70
C GLN A 69 -1.33 -15.44 -6.63
N THR A 70 -2.50 -14.87 -6.33
CA THR A 70 -2.58 -13.95 -5.20
C THR A 70 -2.62 -14.72 -3.88
N HIS A 71 -2.09 -14.11 -2.82
CA HIS A 71 -2.18 -14.65 -1.46
C HIS A 71 -3.63 -14.97 -1.06
N GLN A 72 -4.59 -14.14 -1.52
CA GLN A 72 -6.00 -14.31 -1.22
C GLN A 72 -6.59 -15.55 -1.90
N ASP A 73 -6.23 -15.81 -3.16
CA ASP A 73 -6.71 -17.00 -3.89
C ASP A 73 -6.18 -18.29 -3.28
N ILE A 74 -4.89 -18.30 -2.90
CA ILE A 74 -4.26 -19.46 -2.24
C ILE A 74 -4.96 -19.76 -0.91
N LEU A 75 -5.18 -18.73 -0.08
CA LEU A 75 -5.84 -18.90 1.21
C LEU A 75 -7.31 -19.32 1.05
N ALA A 76 -8.03 -18.77 0.06
CA ALA A 76 -9.40 -19.16 -0.22
C ALA A 76 -9.50 -20.62 -0.68
N ALA A 77 -8.61 -21.06 -1.56
CA ALA A 77 -8.56 -22.44 -2.03
C ALA A 77 -8.22 -23.41 -0.89
N ALA A 78 -7.19 -23.11 -0.09
CA ALA A 78 -6.80 -23.93 1.05
C ALA A 78 -7.92 -24.04 2.09
N LEU A 79 -8.62 -22.93 2.38
CA LEU A 79 -9.75 -22.94 3.32
C LEU A 79 -10.93 -23.77 2.78
N ALA A 80 -11.27 -23.61 1.50
CA ALA A 80 -12.33 -24.40 0.88
C ALA A 80 -12.02 -25.90 0.88
N GLU A 81 -10.77 -26.26 0.61
CA GLU A 81 -10.31 -27.65 0.66
C GLU A 81 -10.37 -28.21 2.09
N TYR A 82 -9.94 -27.42 3.09
CA TYR A 82 -10.01 -27.79 4.49
C TYR A 82 -11.47 -28.04 4.93
N LEU A 83 -12.38 -27.11 4.67
CA LEU A 83 -13.80 -27.24 5.06
C LEU A 83 -14.48 -28.43 4.36
N LYS A 84 -14.14 -28.67 3.08
CA LYS A 84 -14.62 -29.85 2.34
C LYS A 84 -14.19 -31.16 2.99
N ARG A 85 -12.96 -31.23 3.52
CA ARG A 85 -12.46 -32.42 4.23
C ARG A 85 -13.15 -32.61 5.58
N GLU A 86 -13.45 -31.53 6.27
CA GLU A 86 -14.13 -31.55 7.58
C GLU A 86 -15.66 -31.70 7.49
N ASN A 87 -16.24 -31.77 6.28
CA ASN A 87 -17.70 -31.75 6.05
C ASN A 87 -18.41 -30.58 6.76
N ALA A 88 -17.75 -29.41 6.80
CA ALA A 88 -18.24 -28.19 7.43
C ALA A 88 -18.81 -27.20 6.40
#